data_AF-A0A367PQW2-F1
#
_entry.id   AF-A0A367PQW2-F1
#
_cell.length_a   1.000
_cell.length_b   1.000
_cell.length_c   1.000
_cell.angle_alpha   90.00
_cell.angle_beta   90.00
_cell.angle_gamma   90.00
#
_symmetry.space_group_name_H-M   'P 1'
#
loop_
_entity.id
_entity.type
_entity.pdbx_description
1 polymer ?
#
loop_
_entity_poly.entity_id
_entity_poly.type
_entity_poly.pdbx_seq_one_letter_code
_entity_poly.pdbx_strand_id
1 'polypeptide(L)'
;MVAVYTALKQQLPAHVEYINLSEPYETNWPNTRIVCALQQAELETEPVHGMTSLARAGAFLRSLDADLIPQTYGVGKLKRILLLSEVFDVVEHRSHAASRPITLYRSKPGSRLKTE
;
A
#
# COMPACT_ATOMS: atom_id res chain seq x y z
N MET A 1 -7.07 -29.28 6.28
CA MET A 1 -6.76 -28.31 5.20
C MET A 1 -5.66 -27.30 5.55
N VAL A 2 -5.17 -27.23 6.80
CA VAL A 2 -4.10 -26.28 7.19
C VAL A 2 -2.70 -26.69 6.68
N ALA A 3 -2.43 -27.99 6.53
CA ALA A 3 -1.10 -28.50 6.17
C ALA A 3 -0.65 -28.20 4.72
N VAL A 4 -1.59 -28.02 3.79
CA VAL A 4 -1.26 -27.69 2.39
C VAL A 4 -0.88 -26.22 2.25
N TYR A 5 -1.48 -25.35 3.08
CA TYR A 5 -1.25 -23.90 3.08
C TYR A 5 0.16 -23.53 3.54
N THR A 6 0.64 -24.15 4.63
CA THR A 6 2.01 -23.93 5.13
C THR A 6 3.06 -24.48 4.18
N ALA A 7 2.81 -25.62 3.54
CA ALA A 7 3.72 -26.21 2.55
C ALA A 7 3.86 -25.33 1.30
N LEU A 8 2.75 -24.73 0.82
CA LEU A 8 2.79 -23.81 -0.32
C LEU A 8 3.56 -22.52 0.00
N LYS A 9 3.41 -21.99 1.23
CA LYS A 9 4.16 -20.81 1.71
C LYS A 9 5.68 -21.03 1.72
N GLN A 10 6.14 -22.26 1.97
CA GLN A 10 7.57 -22.58 1.97
C GLN A 10 8.15 -22.84 0.57
N GLN A 11 7.31 -23.14 -0.41
CA GLN A 11 7.73 -23.38 -1.81
C GLN A 11 7.60 -22.14 -2.71
N LEU A 12 7.02 -21.05 -2.21
CA LEU A 12 6.98 -19.80 -2.94
C LEU A 12 8.39 -19.22 -3.00
N PRO A 13 8.91 -18.96 -4.21
CA PRO A 13 10.23 -18.38 -4.33
C PRO A 13 10.24 -16.98 -3.71
N ALA A 14 11.39 -16.55 -3.19
CA ALA A 14 11.53 -15.35 -2.33
C ALA A 14 11.01 -14.03 -2.93
N HIS A 15 10.70 -14.02 -4.23
CA HIS A 15 10.14 -12.89 -4.96
C HIS A 15 8.60 -12.85 -4.99
N VAL A 16 7.91 -13.89 -4.53
CA VAL A 16 6.43 -13.92 -4.52
C VAL A 16 5.92 -13.47 -3.16
N GLU A 17 5.42 -12.23 -3.14
CA GLU A 17 4.72 -11.70 -1.99
C GLU A 17 3.29 -12.22 -1.92
N TYR A 18 2.96 -12.82 -0.77
CA TYR A 18 1.61 -13.23 -0.48
C TYR A 18 0.87 -12.11 0.27
N ILE A 19 -0.08 -11.47 -0.41
CA ILE A 19 -0.95 -10.45 0.18
C ILE A 19 -2.34 -11.06 0.40
N ASN A 20 -2.66 -11.36 1.65
CA ASN A 20 -3.98 -11.85 2.03
C ASN A 20 -4.86 -10.68 2.49
N LEU A 21 -5.75 -10.20 1.61
CA LEU A 21 -6.70 -9.12 1.93
C LEU A 21 -7.90 -9.58 2.77
N SER A 22 -8.10 -10.90 2.90
CA SER A 22 -9.14 -11.51 3.73
C SER A 22 -8.64 -11.76 5.16
N GLU A 23 -7.39 -12.19 5.31
CA GLU A 23 -6.72 -12.41 6.59
C GLU A 23 -5.46 -11.53 6.68
N PRO A 24 -5.62 -10.24 7.00
CA PRO A 24 -4.54 -9.26 6.95
C PRO A 24 -3.41 -9.55 7.94
N TYR A 25 -3.68 -10.24 9.05
CA TYR A 25 -2.66 -10.61 10.04
C TYR A 25 -1.64 -11.63 9.52
N GLU A 26 -1.97 -12.38 8.46
CA GLU A 26 -1.05 -13.34 7.84
C GLU A 26 -0.05 -12.68 6.88
N THR A 27 -0.27 -11.41 6.56
CA THR A 27 0.54 -10.63 5.64
C THR A 27 1.56 -9.82 6.42
N ASN A 28 2.85 -9.97 6.10
CA ASN A 28 3.92 -9.19 6.74
C ASN A 28 4.03 -7.79 6.10
N TRP A 29 3.01 -6.96 6.33
CA TRP A 29 2.83 -5.66 5.67
C TRP A 29 4.08 -4.78 5.60
N PRO A 30 4.85 -4.57 6.69
CA PRO A 30 6.00 -3.67 6.67
C PRO A 30 7.08 -4.02 5.64
N ASN A 31 7.16 -5.30 5.26
CA ASN A 31 8.16 -5.79 4.30
C ASN A 31 7.58 -6.02 2.90
N THR A 32 6.30 -5.69 2.67
CA THR A 32 5.71 -5.87 1.35
C THR A 32 6.15 -4.78 0.37
N ARG A 33 6.46 -5.14 -0.87
CA ARG A 33 6.80 -4.26 -1.99
C ARG A 33 5.74 -3.20 -2.19
N ILE A 34 4.46 -3.51 -1.97
CA ILE A 34 3.39 -2.52 -2.08
C ILE A 34 3.49 -1.44 -1.00
N VAL A 35 3.79 -1.81 0.24
CA VAL A 35 3.98 -0.85 1.34
C VAL A 35 5.25 -0.04 1.08
N CYS A 36 6.36 -0.68 0.73
CA CYS A 36 7.61 0.00 0.37
C CYS A 36 7.41 0.99 -0.79
N ALA A 37 6.68 0.59 -1.84
CA ALA A 37 6.42 1.45 -2.99
C ALA A 37 5.44 2.59 -2.65
N LEU A 38 4.48 2.38 -1.74
CA LEU A 38 3.63 3.44 -1.21
C LEU A 38 4.42 4.44 -0.37
N GLN A 39 5.41 3.98 0.40
CA GLN A 39 6.32 4.86 1.13
C GLN A 39 7.24 5.64 0.20
N GLN A 40 7.75 4.99 -0.85
CA GLN A 40 8.56 5.65 -1.86
C GLN A 40 7.74 6.71 -2.62
N ALA A 41 6.46 6.44 -2.88
CA ALA A 41 5.55 7.44 -3.43
C ALA A 41 5.40 8.68 -2.52
N GLU A 42 5.56 8.55 -1.19
CA GLU A 42 5.55 9.73 -0.30
C GLU A 42 6.76 10.64 -0.51
N LEU A 43 7.89 10.08 -0.95
CA LEU A 43 9.13 10.84 -1.21
C LEU A 43 9.13 11.46 -2.61
N GLU A 44 8.57 10.75 -3.59
CA GLU A 44 8.64 11.12 -5.00
C GLU A 44 7.44 11.96 -5.47
N THR A 45 6.31 11.92 -4.74
CA THR A 45 5.12 12.68 -5.12
C THR A 45 4.97 13.96 -4.30
N GLU A 46 4.56 15.03 -4.98
CA GLU A 46 4.32 16.30 -4.33
C GLU A 46 3.16 16.18 -3.31
N PRO A 47 3.37 16.62 -2.04
CA PRO A 47 2.41 16.45 -0.97
C PRO A 47 1.22 17.41 -1.11
N VAL A 48 0.04 16.93 -0.72
CA VAL A 48 -1.20 17.69 -0.58
C VAL A 48 -1.51 17.79 0.91
N HIS A 49 -1.49 19.02 1.46
CA HIS A 49 -1.63 19.26 2.90
C HIS A 49 -0.63 18.46 3.76
N GLY A 50 0.59 18.29 3.24
CA GLY A 50 1.64 17.49 3.89
C GLY A 50 1.46 15.97 3.75
N MET A 51 0.40 15.49 3.14
CA MET A 51 0.14 14.06 2.95
C MET A 51 0.21 13.67 1.48
N THR A 52 0.34 12.38 1.20
CA THR A 52 0.40 11.87 -0.16
C THR A 52 -1.00 11.49 -0.64
N SER A 53 -1.35 11.94 -1.84
CA SER A 53 -2.61 11.55 -2.48
C SER A 53 -2.54 10.13 -3.01
N LEU A 54 -3.51 9.29 -2.65
CA LEU A 54 -3.60 7.91 -3.12
C LEU A 54 -3.69 7.82 -4.66
N ALA A 55 -4.30 8.81 -5.31
CA ALA A 55 -4.36 8.86 -6.77
C ALA A 55 -2.99 9.13 -7.40
N ARG A 56 -2.19 10.03 -6.78
CA ARG A 56 -0.82 10.32 -7.22
C ARG A 56 0.10 9.12 -6.97
N ALA A 57 0.00 8.51 -5.79
CA ALA A 57 0.71 7.29 -5.47
C ALA A 57 0.36 6.15 -6.44
N GLY A 58 -0.92 5.95 -6.72
CA GLY A 58 -1.36 4.96 -7.70
C GLY A 58 -0.83 5.22 -9.12
N ALA A 59 -0.65 6.48 -9.51
CA ALA A 59 -0.01 6.83 -10.79
C ALA A 59 1.51 6.54 -10.77
N PHE A 60 2.19 6.86 -9.67
CA PHE A 60 3.61 6.53 -9.47
C PHE A 60 3.87 5.02 -9.47
N LEU A 61 3.01 4.24 -8.79
CA LEU A 61 3.11 2.77 -8.79
C LEU A 61 3.00 2.17 -10.20
N ARG A 62 2.16 2.77 -11.08
CA ARG A 62 2.09 2.36 -12.50
C ARG A 62 3.39 2.59 -13.26
N SER A 63 4.17 3.59 -12.87
CA SER A 63 5.44 3.91 -13.52
C SER A 63 6.61 3.06 -13.03
N LEU A 64 6.50 2.39 -11.88
CA LEU A 64 7.58 1.59 -11.30
C LEU A 64 7.66 0.16 -11.85
N ASP A 65 6.53 -0.54 -11.98
CA ASP A 65 6.56 -1.96 -12.33
C ASP A 65 5.22 -2.47 -12.89
N ALA A 66 5.28 -3.43 -13.83
CA ALA A 66 4.12 -4.07 -14.45
C ALA A 66 3.44 -5.12 -13.53
N ASP A 67 4.09 -5.54 -12.45
CA ASP A 67 3.48 -6.44 -11.46
C ASP A 67 2.84 -5.69 -10.28
N LEU A 68 3.19 -4.41 -10.09
CA LEU A 68 2.60 -3.50 -9.10
C LEU A 68 1.44 -2.66 -9.71
N ILE A 69 0.87 -3.10 -10.84
CA ILE A 69 -0.16 -2.31 -11.52
C ILE A 69 -1.41 -2.22 -10.63
N PRO A 70 -1.99 -1.02 -10.47
CA PRO A 70 -3.30 -0.81 -9.86
C PRO A 70 -4.46 -1.52 -10.58
N GLN A 71 -4.26 -2.21 -11.69
CA GLN A 71 -5.28 -3.09 -12.28
C GLN A 71 -5.42 -4.37 -11.44
N THR A 72 -4.32 -4.86 -10.86
CA THR A 72 -4.33 -5.89 -9.81
C THR A 72 -4.85 -5.34 -8.49
N TYR A 73 -4.51 -4.08 -8.17
CA TYR A 73 -4.85 -3.38 -6.92
C TYR A 73 -5.62 -2.08 -7.17
N GLY A 74 -6.84 -2.11 -7.71
CA GLY A 74 -7.62 -0.88 -7.97
C GLY A 74 -7.62 0.11 -6.79
N VAL A 75 -7.93 1.40 -7.00
CA VAL A 75 -7.85 2.44 -5.95
C VAL A 75 -8.51 2.00 -4.62
N GLY A 76 -9.61 1.24 -4.69
CA GLY A 76 -10.24 0.63 -3.51
C GLY A 76 -9.40 -0.42 -2.77
N LYS A 77 -8.64 -1.27 -3.49
CA LYS A 77 -7.68 -2.23 -2.91
C LYS A 77 -6.48 -1.51 -2.29
N LEU A 78 -5.92 -0.48 -2.94
CA LEU A 78 -4.84 0.33 -2.33
C LEU A 78 -5.31 0.99 -1.04
N LYS A 79 -6.51 1.57 -1.04
CA LYS A 79 -7.12 2.11 0.18
C LYS A 79 -7.27 1.04 1.26
N ARG A 80 -7.71 -0.17 0.88
CA ARG A 80 -7.84 -1.29 1.81
C ARG A 80 -6.47 -1.73 2.36
N ILE A 81 -5.41 -1.75 1.56
CA ILE A 81 -4.04 -2.03 2.01
C ILE A 81 -3.55 -0.97 3.00
N LEU A 82 -3.78 0.32 2.71
CA LEU A 82 -3.43 1.40 3.64
C LEU A 82 -4.09 1.21 5.00
N LEU A 83 -5.38 0.85 5.02
CA LEU A 83 -6.14 0.63 6.25
C LEU A 83 -5.70 -0.65 6.99
N LEU A 84 -5.48 -1.75 6.26
CA LEU A 84 -5.18 -3.06 6.84
C LEU A 84 -3.72 -3.21 7.27
N SER A 85 -2.80 -2.46 6.67
CA SER A 85 -1.37 -2.55 7.00
C SER A 85 -1.04 -1.90 8.34
N GLU A 86 -1.90 -1.01 8.84
CA GLU A 86 -1.69 -0.18 10.04
C GLU A 86 -0.38 0.64 10.05
N VAL A 87 0.34 0.66 8.94
CA VAL A 87 1.64 1.33 8.71
C VAL A 87 1.44 2.82 8.37
N PHE A 88 0.24 3.19 7.91
CA PHE A 88 -0.07 4.52 7.43
C PHE A 88 -1.19 5.16 8.26
N ASP A 89 -1.10 6.48 8.42
CA ASP A 89 -2.23 7.32 8.77
C ASP A 89 -2.98 7.67 7.49
N VAL A 90 -4.30 7.51 7.49
CA VAL A 90 -5.16 7.70 6.32
C VAL A 90 -6.28 8.68 6.66
N VAL A 91 -6.47 9.68 5.82
CA VAL A 91 -7.55 10.66 5.96
C VAL A 91 -8.30 10.86 4.65
N GLU A 92 -9.59 11.14 4.74
CA GLU A 92 -10.35 11.63 3.59
C GLU A 92 -10.42 13.15 3.63
N HIS A 93 -10.00 13.78 2.54
CA HIS A 93 -10.08 15.21 2.37
C HIS A 93 -11.11 15.56 1.30
N ARG A 94 -11.95 16.56 1.58
CA ARG A 94 -12.87 17.16 0.61
C ARG A 94 -12.49 18.63 0.48
N SER A 95 -12.20 19.06 -0.74
CA SER A 95 -11.88 20.48 -0.99
C SER A 95 -13.10 21.38 -0.85
N HIS A 96 -14.31 20.84 -1.10
CA HIS A 96 -15.59 21.50 -0.85
C HIS A 96 -16.72 20.47 -0.70
N ALA A 97 -17.88 20.88 -0.16
CA ALA A 97 -18.98 19.99 0.19
C ALA A 97 -19.47 19.08 -0.97
N ALA A 98 -19.45 19.59 -2.21
CA ALA A 98 -19.86 18.86 -3.41
C ALA A 98 -18.72 18.07 -4.09
N SER A 99 -17.48 18.20 -3.62
CA SER A 99 -16.32 17.50 -4.21
C SER A 99 -16.31 16.02 -3.83
N ARG A 100 -15.81 15.18 -4.73
CA ARG A 100 -15.48 13.79 -4.38
C ARG A 100 -14.33 13.79 -3.37
N PRO A 101 -14.43 13.02 -2.27
CA PRO A 101 -13.34 12.92 -1.31
C PRO A 101 -12.10 12.31 -1.97
N ILE A 102 -10.95 12.88 -1.68
CA ILE A 102 -9.65 12.30 -2.01
C ILE A 102 -9.09 11.60 -0.78
N THR A 103 -8.52 10.42 -0.97
CA THR A 103 -7.80 9.72 0.10
C THR A 103 -6.38 10.23 0.14
N LEU A 104 -5.98 10.74 1.31
CA LEU A 104 -4.61 11.13 1.62
C LEU A 104 -4.05 10.16 2.64
N TYR A 105 -2.75 9.90 2.57
CA TYR A 105 -2.07 9.04 3.53
C TYR A 105 -0.66 9.55 3.83
N ARG A 106 -0.10 9.07 4.94
CA ARG A 106 1.30 9.29 5.33
C ARG A 106 1.77 8.13 6.21
N SER A 107 3.05 7.79 6.14
CA SER A 107 3.65 6.75 6.97
C SER A 107 3.70 7.17 8.44
N LYS A 108 3.32 6.25 9.33
CA LYS A 108 3.43 6.45 10.78
C LYS A 108 4.91 6.57 11.20
N PRO A 109 5.20 7.31 12.28
CA PRO A 109 6.55 7.38 12.84
C PRO A 109 7.02 5.99 13.29
N GLY A 110 8.18 5.55 12.81
CA GLY A 110 8.77 4.23 13.08
C GLY A 110 8.51 3.17 11.99
N SER A 111 7.61 3.45 11.05
CA SER A 111 7.29 2.54 9.94
C SER A 111 8.00 2.90 8.64
N ARG A 112 8.65 4.06 8.58
CA ARG A 112 9.35 4.55 7.38
C ARG A 112 10.51 3.63 7.03
N LEU A 113 10.66 3.34 5.74
CA LEU A 113 11.85 2.75 5.18
C LEU A 113 13.09 3.49 5.72
N LYS A 114 13.97 2.77 6.39
CA LYS A 114 15.29 3.30 6.75
C LYS A 114 16.05 3.43 5.44
N THR A 115 16.14 4.63 4.90
CA THR A 115 17.20 4.98 3.96
C THR A 115 18.52 4.88 4.72
N GLU A 116 19.21 3.76 4.55
CA GLU A 116 20.65 3.64 4.83
C GLU A 116 21.47 4.40 3.78
#